data_AF-A0AAU4M6D4-F1
#
_entry.id   AF-A0AAU4M6D4-F1
#
_cell.length_a   1.000
_cell.length_b   1.000
_cell.length_c   1.000
_cell.angle_alpha   90.00
_cell.angle_beta   90.00
_cell.angle_gamma   90.00
#
_symmetry.space_group_name_H-M   'P 1'
#
loop_
_entity.id
_entity.type
_entity.pdbx_description
1 polymer ?
#
loop_
_entity_poly.entity_id
_entity_poly.type
_entity_poly.pdbx_seq_one_letter_code
_entity_poly.pdbx_strand_id
1 'polypeptide(L)'
;MSRTHIRTLALAAVLAAAGLAPLTGQAAALDGCSYPAEQLDLTNWKETLPTGSAGSPTEVKQPALATFASDPWFTVNPACTGVQFRAAVNGVTTSGSGYPRSELREMTNNGTANASWSATSGTHTLTFREAFKHLPNDKPEVVGAQIHDAEDDITVFRLEGTNLYITNGDDTHYKLVTSSYALNTVYEGEFVVSGGEIKAYYNGTLEATIPYTGSGNYFKAGAYTQANCSNSAPCSADNYGEVHIYNLEVTHS
;
A
#
# COMPACT_ATOMS: atom_id res chain seq x y z
N MET A 1 44.27 57.46 63.02
CA MET A 1 45.21 56.33 63.24
C MET A 1 44.39 55.07 63.49
N SER A 2 44.66 54.00 62.74
CA SER A 2 44.25 52.61 63.02
C SER A 2 42.75 52.30 62.92
N ARG A 3 42.29 51.17 62.37
CA ARG A 3 42.86 50.12 61.52
C ARG A 3 41.64 49.33 61.03
N THR A 4 41.65 49.01 59.75
CA THR A 4 40.70 48.16 59.04
C THR A 4 40.62 46.76 59.67
N HIS A 5 39.41 46.24 59.88
CA HIS A 5 39.17 44.80 59.96
C HIS A 5 37.94 44.44 59.12
N ILE A 6 38.21 43.94 57.92
CA ILE A 6 37.25 43.28 57.05
C ILE A 6 36.89 41.94 57.71
N ARG A 7 35.61 41.75 58.03
CA ARG A 7 35.05 40.45 58.39
C ARG A 7 34.25 39.92 57.21
N THR A 8 34.87 39.00 56.50
CA THR A 8 34.24 38.15 55.50
C THR A 8 33.30 37.18 56.23
N LEU A 9 32.00 37.21 55.96
CA LEU A 9 31.07 36.15 56.36
C LEU A 9 30.55 35.48 55.09
N ALA A 10 30.86 34.19 54.97
CA ALA A 10 30.54 33.35 53.83
C ALA A 10 29.03 33.12 53.74
N LEU A 11 28.47 33.32 52.54
CA LEU A 11 27.11 32.92 52.19
C LEU A 11 27.12 31.41 51.92
N ALA A 12 26.50 30.61 52.79
CA ALA A 12 26.30 29.19 52.54
C ALA A 12 25.19 29.03 51.48
N ALA A 13 25.57 28.76 50.23
CA ALA A 13 24.63 28.37 49.19
C ALA A 13 24.21 26.91 49.40
N VAL A 14 22.96 26.69 49.78
CA VAL A 14 22.35 25.35 49.79
C VAL A 14 22.01 25.00 48.34
N LEU A 15 22.83 24.16 47.69
CA LEU A 15 22.44 23.51 46.44
C LEU A 15 21.43 22.40 46.77
N ALA A 16 20.15 22.65 46.52
CA ALA A 16 19.17 21.58 46.38
C ALA A 16 19.42 20.90 45.03
N ALA A 17 20.10 19.75 45.04
CA ALA A 17 20.19 18.87 43.89
C ALA A 17 18.81 18.25 43.64
N ALA A 18 18.02 18.86 42.76
CA ALA A 18 16.83 18.22 42.21
C ALA A 18 17.30 17.08 41.30
N GLY A 19 17.22 15.85 41.81
CA GLY A 19 17.46 14.65 41.02
C GLY A 19 16.44 14.56 39.89
N LEU A 20 16.87 14.82 38.66
CA LEU A 20 16.11 14.49 37.46
C LEU A 20 16.20 12.98 37.26
N ALA A 21 15.17 12.26 37.69
CA ALA A 21 14.99 10.88 37.25
C ALA A 21 14.71 10.89 35.73
N PRO A 22 15.37 10.04 34.93
CA PRO A 22 15.06 9.94 33.52
C PRO A 22 13.64 9.37 33.39
N LEU A 23 12.73 10.15 32.80
CA LEU A 23 11.45 9.65 32.32
C LEU A 23 11.74 8.75 31.12
N THR A 24 11.93 7.46 31.36
CA THR A 24 11.87 6.45 30.30
C THR A 24 10.40 6.32 29.89
N GLY A 25 9.96 7.20 28.99
CA GLY A 25 8.70 7.02 28.28
C GLY A 25 8.83 5.82 27.35
N GLN A 26 8.44 4.64 27.83
CA GLN A 26 8.13 3.52 26.95
C GLN A 26 6.90 3.96 26.15
N ALA A 27 7.06 4.25 24.86
CA ALA A 27 5.90 4.47 23.99
C ALA A 27 5.01 3.23 24.11
N ALA A 28 3.82 3.38 24.68
CA ALA A 28 2.84 2.32 24.65
C ALA A 28 2.58 2.02 23.17
N ALA A 29 2.75 0.74 22.78
CA ALA A 29 2.27 0.31 21.48
C ALA A 29 0.79 0.68 21.39
N LEU A 30 0.43 1.44 20.36
CA LEU A 30 -0.98 1.71 20.07
C LEU A 30 -1.62 0.35 19.79
N ASP A 31 -2.68 0.02 20.53
CA ASP A 31 -3.41 -1.23 20.39
C ASP A 31 -3.97 -1.37 18.96
N GLY A 32 -3.88 -2.55 18.35
CA GLY A 32 -4.32 -2.79 16.97
C GLY A 32 -3.42 -2.25 15.84
N CYS A 33 -2.15 -1.93 16.13
CA CYS A 33 -1.20 -1.37 15.16
C CYS A 33 0.00 -2.30 14.86
N SER A 34 -0.09 -3.56 15.24
CA SER A 34 1.00 -4.53 15.08
C SER A 34 1.00 -5.19 13.72
N TYR A 35 -0.19 -5.47 13.18
CA TYR A 35 -0.34 -6.22 11.93
C TYR A 35 -1.30 -5.53 10.95
N PRO A 36 -0.99 -5.54 9.65
CA PRO A 36 -1.92 -5.08 8.61
C PRO A 36 -3.35 -5.65 8.71
N ALA A 37 -3.49 -6.91 9.14
CA ALA A 37 -4.80 -7.56 9.32
C ALA A 37 -5.64 -6.97 10.47
N GLU A 38 -5.06 -6.11 11.32
CA GLU A 38 -5.79 -5.33 12.34
C GLU A 38 -6.39 -4.04 11.75
N GLN A 39 -5.89 -3.60 10.57
CA GLN A 39 -6.32 -2.38 9.88
C GLN A 39 -7.29 -2.67 8.73
N LEU A 40 -7.13 -3.80 8.05
CA LEU A 40 -7.97 -4.23 6.92
C LEU A 40 -8.45 -5.67 7.14
N ASP A 41 -9.66 -6.01 6.67
CA ASP A 41 -10.10 -7.42 6.65
C ASP A 41 -9.35 -8.19 5.55
N LEU A 42 -8.30 -8.90 5.96
CA LEU A 42 -7.46 -9.70 5.08
C LEU A 42 -7.88 -11.18 5.00
N THR A 43 -9.08 -11.53 5.50
CA THR A 43 -9.55 -12.93 5.58
C THR A 43 -9.55 -13.60 4.21
N ASN A 44 -10.00 -12.88 3.18
CA ASN A 44 -10.08 -13.37 1.81
C ASN A 44 -9.01 -12.70 0.93
N TRP A 45 -7.77 -12.68 1.42
CA TRP A 45 -6.62 -12.20 0.66
C TRP A 45 -5.40 -13.08 0.89
N LYS A 46 -4.48 -13.07 -0.07
CA LYS A 46 -3.08 -13.45 0.12
C LYS A 46 -2.18 -12.25 -0.24
N GLU A 47 -1.03 -12.13 0.37
CA GLU A 47 -0.05 -11.09 0.06
C GLU A 47 1.09 -11.66 -0.79
N THR A 48 1.47 -10.96 -1.86
CA THR A 48 2.69 -11.25 -2.64
C THR A 48 3.72 -10.16 -2.40
N LEU A 49 4.89 -10.50 -1.85
CA LEU A 49 5.95 -9.55 -1.46
C LEU A 49 7.01 -9.34 -2.55
N PRO A 50 7.73 -8.20 -2.55
CA PRO A 50 8.84 -7.95 -3.47
C PRO A 50 10.15 -8.64 -3.03
N THR A 51 10.04 -9.68 -2.20
CA THR A 51 11.15 -10.44 -1.63
C THR A 51 10.93 -11.92 -1.87
N GLY A 52 11.99 -12.72 -1.77
CA GLY A 52 11.94 -14.16 -2.03
C GLY A 52 13.17 -14.62 -2.80
N SER A 53 13.08 -15.80 -3.40
CA SER A 53 14.10 -16.27 -4.34
C SER A 53 13.88 -15.68 -5.72
N ALA A 54 14.94 -15.57 -6.52
CA ALA A 54 14.87 -15.02 -7.87
C ALA A 54 13.79 -15.74 -8.72
N GLY A 55 12.89 -14.97 -9.32
CA GLY A 55 11.76 -15.49 -10.11
C GLY A 55 10.57 -16.02 -9.30
N SER A 56 10.67 -16.02 -7.96
CA SER A 56 9.65 -16.59 -7.07
C SER A 56 9.43 -15.66 -5.85
N PRO A 57 8.64 -14.59 -6.01
CA PRO A 57 8.17 -13.75 -4.91
C PRO A 57 7.52 -14.57 -3.79
N THR A 58 7.75 -14.16 -2.55
CA THR A 58 7.16 -14.80 -1.38
C THR A 58 5.66 -14.49 -1.34
N GLU A 59 4.83 -15.52 -1.19
CA GLU A 59 3.40 -15.38 -0.94
C GLU A 59 3.07 -15.76 0.51
N VAL A 60 2.25 -14.94 1.17
CA VAL A 60 1.75 -15.19 2.52
C VAL A 60 0.24 -15.36 2.46
N LYS A 61 -0.23 -16.53 2.90
CA LYS A 61 -1.65 -16.91 2.91
C LYS A 61 -2.18 -17.01 4.34
N GLN A 62 -3.50 -17.07 4.48
CA GLN A 62 -4.11 -17.43 5.75
C GLN A 62 -3.72 -18.86 6.18
N PRO A 63 -3.58 -19.14 7.50
CA PRO A 63 -3.78 -18.22 8.63
C PRO A 63 -2.57 -17.34 8.97
N ALA A 64 -1.41 -17.52 8.30
CA ALA A 64 -0.20 -16.77 8.63
C ALA A 64 -0.37 -15.26 8.38
N LEU A 65 -1.09 -14.89 7.32
CA LEU A 65 -1.33 -13.49 6.96
C LEU A 65 -2.01 -12.68 8.09
N ALA A 66 -2.85 -13.31 8.92
CA ALA A 66 -3.54 -12.64 10.02
C ALA A 66 -2.61 -12.02 11.08
N THR A 67 -1.35 -12.47 11.16
CA THR A 67 -0.34 -11.97 12.12
C THR A 67 1.00 -11.72 11.43
N PHE A 68 0.96 -11.38 10.14
CA PHE A 68 2.15 -11.15 9.33
C PHE A 68 2.38 -9.67 9.07
N ALA A 69 3.64 -9.24 9.19
CA ALA A 69 4.13 -7.95 8.73
C ALA A 69 5.57 -8.11 8.22
N SER A 70 5.99 -7.27 7.29
CA SER A 70 7.33 -7.25 6.70
C SER A 70 7.73 -5.81 6.39
N ASP A 71 8.47 -5.17 7.28
CA ASP A 71 8.95 -3.80 7.11
C ASP A 71 10.10 -3.73 6.07
N PRO A 72 10.08 -2.82 5.07
CA PRO A 72 9.07 -1.80 4.79
C PRO A 72 8.00 -2.19 3.77
N TRP A 73 7.98 -3.43 3.31
CA TRP A 73 7.17 -3.90 2.19
C TRP A 73 5.68 -3.95 2.49
N PHE A 74 5.30 -4.51 3.64
CA PHE A 74 3.92 -4.74 4.05
C PHE A 74 3.77 -4.57 5.57
N THR A 75 3.33 -3.40 6.01
CA THR A 75 3.26 -3.06 7.44
C THR A 75 2.13 -2.08 7.73
N VAL A 76 1.70 -1.95 8.98
CA VAL A 76 0.84 -0.84 9.40
C VAL A 76 1.61 0.47 9.20
N ASN A 77 0.96 1.48 8.65
CA ASN A 77 1.61 2.77 8.42
C ASN A 77 1.96 3.45 9.76
N PRO A 78 2.93 4.39 9.81
CA PRO A 78 3.35 5.02 11.07
C PRO A 78 2.24 5.77 11.84
N ALA A 79 1.17 6.17 11.14
CA ALA A 79 0.02 6.85 11.74
C ALA A 79 -1.00 5.87 12.36
N CYS A 80 -0.84 4.56 12.14
CA CYS A 80 -1.82 3.53 12.47
C CYS A 80 -3.24 3.85 11.98
N THR A 81 -3.34 4.15 10.68
CA THR A 81 -4.61 4.44 10.02
C THR A 81 -4.85 3.59 8.77
N GLY A 82 -3.89 2.73 8.43
CA GLY A 82 -3.92 1.95 7.20
C GLY A 82 -2.67 1.11 7.03
N VAL A 83 -2.57 0.46 5.88
CA VAL A 83 -1.50 -0.49 5.54
C VAL A 83 -0.61 0.11 4.46
N GLN A 84 0.70 0.10 4.70
CA GLN A 84 1.72 0.45 3.74
C GLN A 84 2.08 -0.77 2.88
N PHE A 85 2.05 -0.57 1.57
CA PHE A 85 2.56 -1.47 0.55
C PHE A 85 3.71 -0.78 -0.17
N ARG A 86 4.89 -1.40 -0.22
CA ARG A 86 6.07 -0.87 -0.90
C ARG A 86 6.71 -1.93 -1.78
N ALA A 87 7.09 -1.56 -3.00
CA ALA A 87 7.90 -2.38 -3.89
C ALA A 87 9.02 -1.55 -4.52
N ALA A 88 10.27 -1.94 -4.26
CA ALA A 88 11.43 -1.28 -4.85
C ALA A 88 11.75 -1.84 -6.24
N VAL A 89 12.38 -1.03 -7.10
CA VAL A 89 12.74 -1.39 -8.49
C VAL A 89 13.71 -2.58 -8.59
N ASN A 90 14.40 -2.92 -7.49
CA ASN A 90 15.26 -4.10 -7.39
C ASN A 90 14.57 -5.29 -6.69
N GLY A 91 13.26 -5.21 -6.46
CA GLY A 91 12.46 -6.26 -5.85
C GLY A 91 12.37 -7.52 -6.71
N VAL A 92 12.10 -8.64 -6.06
CA VAL A 92 11.88 -9.93 -6.71
C VAL A 92 10.58 -9.86 -7.52
N THR A 93 10.64 -10.38 -8.75
CA THR A 93 9.49 -10.48 -9.64
C THR A 93 9.15 -11.93 -9.92
N THR A 94 7.90 -12.21 -10.30
CA THR A 94 7.53 -13.53 -10.84
C THR A 94 8.23 -13.73 -12.18
N SER A 95 8.52 -14.98 -12.56
CA SER A 95 9.15 -15.28 -13.85
C SER A 95 8.40 -14.76 -15.08
N GLY A 96 7.09 -14.47 -14.95
CA GLY A 96 6.24 -13.92 -16.01
C GLY A 96 6.04 -12.41 -15.97
N SER A 97 6.46 -11.70 -14.91
CA SER A 97 6.32 -10.25 -14.79
C SER A 97 7.69 -9.58 -14.65
N GLY A 98 7.90 -8.49 -15.38
CA GLY A 98 9.11 -7.68 -15.27
C GLY A 98 9.13 -6.76 -14.06
N TYR A 99 8.06 -6.69 -13.25
CA TYR A 99 7.88 -5.64 -12.26
C TYR A 99 7.57 -6.18 -10.84
N PRO A 100 8.16 -5.55 -9.80
CA PRO A 100 8.01 -5.98 -8.41
C PRO A 100 6.71 -5.45 -7.79
N ARG A 101 6.18 -6.19 -6.80
CA ARG A 101 4.95 -5.82 -6.10
C ARG A 101 4.99 -6.17 -4.62
N SER A 102 4.32 -5.37 -3.81
CA SER A 102 3.71 -5.78 -2.53
C SER A 102 2.22 -5.59 -2.72
N GLU A 103 1.51 -6.68 -2.94
CA GLU A 103 0.14 -6.61 -3.46
C GLU A 103 -0.70 -7.79 -3.02
N LEU A 104 -1.90 -7.46 -2.54
CA LEU A 104 -2.92 -8.42 -2.19
C LEU A 104 -3.55 -9.01 -3.44
N ARG A 105 -3.78 -10.32 -3.42
CA ARG A 105 -4.55 -11.06 -4.41
C ARG A 105 -5.79 -11.62 -3.71
N GLU A 106 -6.96 -11.28 -4.24
CA GLU A 106 -8.26 -11.70 -3.67
C GLU A 106 -8.32 -13.21 -3.49
N MET A 107 -8.87 -13.72 -2.41
CA MET A 107 -9.06 -15.14 -2.15
C MET A 107 -10.54 -15.39 -1.83
N THR A 108 -10.90 -16.64 -1.61
CA THR A 108 -12.24 -17.01 -1.14
C THR A 108 -12.15 -18.15 -0.13
N ASN A 109 -13.29 -18.49 0.48
CA ASN A 109 -13.40 -19.54 1.49
C ASN A 109 -12.39 -19.35 2.64
N ASN A 110 -12.37 -18.15 3.23
CA ASN A 110 -11.44 -17.77 4.30
C ASN A 110 -9.96 -17.90 3.90
N GLY A 111 -9.64 -17.43 2.69
CA GLY A 111 -8.26 -17.40 2.21
C GLY A 111 -7.69 -18.73 1.71
N THR A 112 -8.48 -19.81 1.71
CA THR A 112 -7.97 -21.15 1.35
C THR A 112 -7.98 -21.43 -0.15
N ALA A 113 -8.78 -20.70 -0.92
CA ALA A 113 -8.92 -20.89 -2.36
C ALA A 113 -8.76 -19.57 -3.11
N ASN A 114 -8.29 -19.65 -4.35
CA ASN A 114 -8.25 -18.50 -5.22
C ASN A 114 -9.68 -18.08 -5.60
N ALA A 115 -10.05 -16.81 -5.36
CA ALA A 115 -11.19 -16.20 -6.04
C ALA A 115 -11.06 -16.31 -7.57
N SER A 116 -12.19 -16.54 -8.22
CA SER A 116 -12.33 -16.73 -9.66
C SER A 116 -13.81 -16.53 -10.01
N TRP A 117 -14.14 -15.39 -10.59
CA TRP A 117 -15.53 -15.02 -10.89
C TRP A 117 -15.73 -14.61 -12.36
N SER A 118 -16.99 -14.45 -12.78
CA SER A 118 -17.38 -14.18 -14.18
C SER A 118 -17.98 -12.80 -14.31
N ALA A 119 -17.55 -12.01 -15.29
CA ALA A 119 -18.10 -10.68 -15.51
C ALA A 119 -19.57 -10.68 -15.99
N THR A 120 -20.07 -11.84 -16.44
CA THR A 120 -21.43 -12.01 -16.97
C THR A 120 -22.41 -12.63 -15.97
N SER A 121 -21.97 -12.99 -14.77
CA SER A 121 -22.80 -13.68 -13.77
C SER A 121 -22.56 -13.14 -12.37
N GLY A 122 -23.61 -12.55 -11.78
CA GLY A 122 -23.54 -11.89 -10.48
C GLY A 122 -23.09 -10.44 -10.60
N THR A 123 -22.84 -9.83 -9.45
CA THR A 123 -22.22 -8.52 -9.29
C THR A 123 -21.01 -8.64 -8.38
N HIS A 124 -19.86 -8.15 -8.84
CA HIS A 124 -18.60 -8.19 -8.11
C HIS A 124 -18.09 -6.77 -7.90
N THR A 125 -17.89 -6.37 -6.66
CA THR A 125 -17.49 -5.01 -6.31
C THR A 125 -16.22 -5.03 -5.47
N LEU A 126 -15.24 -4.21 -5.85
CA LEU A 126 -14.11 -3.83 -5.01
C LEU A 126 -14.21 -2.34 -4.73
N THR A 127 -14.30 -1.96 -3.46
CA THR A 127 -14.24 -0.57 -3.01
C THR A 127 -13.00 -0.40 -2.13
N PHE A 128 -12.21 0.63 -2.40
CA PHE A 128 -10.97 0.87 -1.68
C PHE A 128 -10.73 2.37 -1.45
N ARG A 129 -10.05 2.70 -0.35
CA ARG A 129 -9.52 4.04 -0.10
C ARG A 129 -8.02 3.96 0.01
N GLU A 130 -7.30 4.64 -0.89
CA GLU A 130 -5.84 4.56 -0.93
C GLU A 130 -5.20 5.91 -1.23
N ALA A 131 -3.88 5.99 -1.05
CA ALA A 131 -3.07 7.09 -1.55
C ALA A 131 -1.73 6.56 -2.06
N PHE A 132 -1.32 7.01 -3.24
CA PHE A 132 0.07 6.85 -3.69
C PHE A 132 0.96 7.78 -2.87
N LYS A 133 2.03 7.23 -2.30
CA LYS A 133 2.92 7.91 -1.35
C LYS A 133 4.29 8.22 -1.95
N HIS A 134 4.77 7.35 -2.83
CA HIS A 134 6.05 7.46 -3.49
C HIS A 134 6.00 6.82 -4.88
N LEU A 135 6.75 7.38 -5.82
CA LEU A 135 6.93 6.85 -7.17
C LEU A 135 8.41 6.54 -7.41
N PRO A 136 8.75 5.51 -8.19
CA PRO A 136 10.12 5.27 -8.60
C PRO A 136 10.65 6.41 -9.48
N ASN A 137 11.97 6.54 -9.63
CA ASN A 137 12.59 7.73 -10.21
C ASN A 137 12.31 7.93 -11.73
N ASP A 138 12.96 7.15 -12.60
CA ASP A 138 13.00 7.46 -14.04
C ASP A 138 11.73 7.04 -14.78
N LYS A 139 10.97 6.11 -14.20
CA LYS A 139 9.69 5.61 -14.72
C LYS A 139 8.64 5.70 -13.60
N PRO A 140 8.17 6.92 -13.25
CA PRO A 140 7.42 7.23 -12.03
C PRO A 140 5.98 6.71 -12.09
N GLU A 141 5.84 5.39 -12.06
CA GLU A 141 4.61 4.70 -12.39
C GLU A 141 4.30 3.59 -11.38
N VAL A 142 3.11 3.62 -10.80
CA VAL A 142 2.66 2.64 -9.81
C VAL A 142 1.19 2.31 -10.06
N VAL A 143 0.85 1.03 -9.94
CA VAL A 143 -0.53 0.53 -9.96
C VAL A 143 -0.97 0.24 -8.52
N GLY A 144 -2.16 0.73 -8.18
CA GLY A 144 -2.75 0.67 -6.83
C GLY A 144 -3.82 -0.42 -6.65
N ALA A 145 -4.70 -0.56 -7.64
CA ALA A 145 -5.81 -1.52 -7.62
C ALA A 145 -6.11 -2.08 -9.02
N GLN A 146 -6.58 -3.32 -9.10
CA GLN A 146 -6.70 -4.06 -10.37
C GLN A 146 -7.90 -5.01 -10.41
N ILE A 147 -8.37 -5.29 -11.62
CA ILE A 147 -9.02 -6.55 -12.00
C ILE A 147 -8.06 -7.30 -12.93
N HIS A 148 -7.89 -8.60 -12.69
CA HIS A 148 -6.97 -9.44 -13.44
C HIS A 148 -7.61 -10.81 -13.70
N ASP A 149 -7.24 -11.49 -14.79
CA ASP A 149 -7.61 -12.89 -15.04
C ASP A 149 -6.38 -13.82 -15.03
N ALA A 150 -6.44 -14.96 -15.71
CA ALA A 150 -5.33 -15.92 -15.74
C ALA A 150 -4.22 -15.48 -16.69
N GLU A 151 -4.53 -14.59 -17.63
CA GLU A 151 -3.67 -14.14 -18.70
C GLU A 151 -2.98 -12.83 -18.33
N ASP A 152 -3.73 -11.77 -18.06
CA ASP A 152 -3.18 -10.43 -17.84
C ASP A 152 -4.12 -9.50 -17.05
N ASP A 153 -3.67 -8.26 -16.80
CA ASP A 153 -4.53 -7.24 -16.23
C ASP A 153 -5.63 -6.79 -17.21
N ILE A 154 -6.85 -6.67 -16.69
CA ILE A 154 -8.02 -6.26 -17.47
C ILE A 154 -8.18 -4.74 -17.39
N THR A 155 -8.10 -4.20 -16.18
CA THR A 155 -8.14 -2.76 -15.91
C THR A 155 -7.53 -2.48 -14.55
N VAL A 156 -6.81 -1.36 -14.44
CA VAL A 156 -6.14 -0.95 -13.20
C VAL A 156 -6.26 0.54 -12.94
N PHE A 157 -6.13 0.94 -11.67
CA PHE A 157 -5.81 2.32 -11.29
C PHE A 157 -4.30 2.51 -11.32
N ARG A 158 -3.83 3.36 -12.24
CA ARG A 158 -2.41 3.55 -12.56
C ARG A 158 -2.04 5.02 -12.46
N LEU A 159 -1.09 5.34 -11.59
CA LEU A 159 -0.52 6.68 -11.49
C LEU A 159 0.77 6.75 -12.31
N GLU A 160 0.90 7.77 -13.16
CA GLU A 160 2.13 8.12 -13.88
C GLU A 160 2.48 9.58 -13.62
N GLY A 161 3.51 9.83 -12.81
CA GLY A 161 3.82 11.17 -12.30
C GLY A 161 2.63 11.76 -11.53
N THR A 162 1.90 12.69 -12.12
CA THR A 162 0.67 13.30 -11.56
C THR A 162 -0.61 12.87 -12.27
N ASN A 163 -0.50 12.04 -13.31
CA ASN A 163 -1.65 11.61 -14.11
C ASN A 163 -2.17 10.28 -13.57
N LEU A 164 -3.38 10.28 -13.02
CA LEU A 164 -4.07 9.07 -12.61
C LEU A 164 -4.96 8.58 -13.75
N TYR A 165 -4.80 7.31 -14.13
CA TYR A 165 -5.54 6.66 -15.20
C TYR A 165 -6.32 5.45 -14.69
N ILE A 166 -7.38 5.13 -15.43
CA ILE A 166 -7.97 3.80 -15.52
C ILE A 166 -7.53 3.21 -16.86
N THR A 167 -6.97 2.00 -16.85
CA THR A 167 -6.50 1.30 -18.06
C THR A 167 -7.58 0.44 -18.70
N ASN A 168 -7.32 -0.10 -19.90
CA ASN A 168 -8.12 -1.14 -20.51
C ASN A 168 -7.19 -2.10 -21.28
N GLY A 169 -6.82 -3.20 -20.63
CA GLY A 169 -5.70 -4.05 -21.05
C GLY A 169 -4.42 -3.23 -21.29
N ASP A 170 -3.78 -3.45 -22.43
CA ASP A 170 -2.55 -2.76 -22.85
C ASP A 170 -2.69 -1.24 -23.05
N ASP A 171 -3.91 -0.70 -23.14
CA ASP A 171 -4.11 0.75 -23.21
C ASP A 171 -3.96 1.38 -21.82
N THR A 172 -2.72 1.75 -21.50
CA THR A 172 -2.36 2.37 -20.22
C THR A 172 -2.98 3.74 -20.00
N HIS A 173 -3.49 4.40 -21.05
CA HIS A 173 -4.04 5.76 -21.00
C HIS A 173 -5.52 5.83 -21.41
N TYR A 174 -6.22 4.69 -21.35
CA TYR A 174 -7.62 4.57 -21.76
C TYR A 174 -8.52 5.69 -21.21
N LYS A 175 -8.42 5.98 -19.91
CA LYS A 175 -9.16 7.06 -19.26
C LYS A 175 -8.29 7.83 -18.28
N LEU A 176 -7.97 9.07 -18.60
CA LEU A 176 -7.41 10.03 -17.64
C LEU A 176 -8.49 10.46 -16.65
N VAL A 177 -8.26 10.16 -15.37
CA VAL A 177 -9.11 10.56 -14.24
C VAL A 177 -8.76 11.98 -13.80
N THR A 178 -7.48 12.24 -13.58
CA THR A 178 -6.96 13.57 -13.27
C THR A 178 -5.51 13.69 -13.70
N SER A 179 -5.09 14.86 -14.19
CA SER A 179 -3.69 15.16 -14.51
C SER A 179 -2.90 15.81 -13.37
N SER A 180 -3.54 16.00 -12.22
CA SER A 180 -3.02 16.78 -11.10
C SER A 180 -3.10 16.04 -9.77
N TYR A 181 -3.03 14.70 -9.79
CA TYR A 181 -2.95 13.91 -8.58
C TYR A 181 -1.70 14.31 -7.79
N ALA A 182 -1.91 14.75 -6.55
CA ALA A 182 -0.84 15.04 -5.61
C ALA A 182 -0.60 13.81 -4.72
N LEU A 183 0.65 13.37 -4.61
CA LEU A 183 1.03 12.30 -3.67
C LEU A 183 0.48 12.58 -2.27
N ASN A 184 0.13 11.52 -1.56
CA ASN A 184 -0.55 11.52 -0.27
C ASN A 184 -2.04 11.89 -0.29
N THR A 185 -2.60 12.27 -1.44
CA THR A 185 -4.04 12.53 -1.55
C THR A 185 -4.81 11.21 -1.48
N VAL A 186 -5.59 11.03 -0.41
CA VAL A 186 -6.48 9.88 -0.30
C VAL A 186 -7.62 10.05 -1.30
N TYR A 187 -7.89 9.00 -2.08
CA TYR A 187 -9.06 8.91 -2.92
C TYR A 187 -9.82 7.62 -2.62
N GLU A 188 -11.09 7.60 -2.99
CA GLU A 188 -11.89 6.37 -3.03
C GLU A 188 -12.00 5.90 -4.47
N GLY A 189 -11.65 4.65 -4.71
CA GLY A 189 -11.84 3.97 -5.98
C GLY A 189 -12.85 2.83 -5.83
N GLU A 190 -13.58 2.55 -6.88
CA GLU A 190 -14.50 1.41 -6.93
C GLU A 190 -14.50 0.77 -8.31
N PHE A 191 -14.47 -0.55 -8.34
CA PHE A 191 -14.84 -1.34 -9.50
C PHE A 191 -16.16 -2.06 -9.24
N VAL A 192 -17.10 -1.98 -10.18
CA VAL A 192 -18.34 -2.77 -10.18
C VAL A 192 -18.40 -3.57 -11.48
N VAL A 193 -18.42 -4.89 -11.38
CA VAL A 193 -18.51 -5.80 -12.53
C VAL A 193 -19.83 -6.54 -12.51
N SER A 194 -20.63 -6.37 -13.56
CA SER A 194 -21.90 -7.07 -13.72
C SER A 194 -22.37 -7.00 -15.18
N GLY A 195 -23.17 -7.96 -15.62
CA GLY A 195 -23.86 -7.87 -16.92
C GLY A 195 -22.95 -7.77 -18.15
N GLY A 196 -21.68 -8.15 -18.05
CA GLY A 196 -20.72 -8.05 -19.16
C GLY A 196 -20.05 -6.68 -19.28
N GLU A 197 -20.03 -5.88 -18.22
CA GLU A 197 -19.32 -4.61 -18.16
C GLU A 197 -18.59 -4.43 -16.82
N ILE A 198 -17.50 -3.66 -16.87
CA ILE A 198 -16.78 -3.15 -15.71
C ILE A 198 -17.02 -1.65 -15.63
N LYS A 199 -17.52 -1.16 -14.50
CA LYS A 199 -17.59 0.27 -14.17
C LYS A 199 -16.51 0.61 -13.17
N ALA A 200 -15.79 1.70 -13.44
CA ALA A 200 -14.74 2.20 -12.56
C ALA A 200 -15.08 3.62 -12.10
N TYR A 201 -15.01 3.85 -10.79
CA TYR A 201 -15.39 5.11 -10.15
C TYR A 201 -14.22 5.73 -9.41
N TYR A 202 -14.15 7.05 -9.43
CA TYR A 202 -13.21 7.86 -8.65
C TYR A 202 -13.98 8.88 -7.81
N ASN A 203 -13.85 8.79 -6.48
CA ASN A 203 -14.57 9.62 -5.52
C ASN A 203 -16.09 9.68 -5.80
N GLY A 204 -16.69 8.52 -6.06
CA GLY A 204 -18.11 8.36 -6.37
C GLY A 204 -18.53 8.78 -7.79
N THR A 205 -17.61 9.30 -8.62
CA THR A 205 -17.89 9.66 -10.02
C THR A 205 -17.54 8.51 -10.95
N LEU A 206 -18.47 8.10 -11.83
CA LEU A 206 -18.19 7.10 -12.87
C LEU A 206 -17.21 7.68 -13.89
N GLU A 207 -16.04 7.07 -14.01
CA GLU A 207 -14.98 7.53 -14.92
C GLU A 207 -14.92 6.70 -16.21
N ALA A 208 -15.19 5.39 -16.11
CA ALA A 208 -15.11 4.47 -17.24
C ALA A 208 -16.20 3.39 -17.18
N THR A 209 -16.64 2.93 -18.36
CA THR A 209 -17.44 1.72 -18.54
C THR A 209 -16.81 0.90 -19.65
N ILE A 210 -16.29 -0.28 -19.30
CA ILE A 210 -15.52 -1.15 -20.19
C ILE A 210 -16.35 -2.40 -20.47
N PRO A 211 -16.76 -2.66 -21.74
CA PRO A 211 -17.38 -3.93 -22.11
C PRO A 211 -16.40 -5.07 -21.86
N TYR A 212 -16.78 -6.05 -21.04
CA TYR A 212 -15.93 -7.15 -20.66
C TYR A 212 -16.75 -8.37 -20.25
N THR A 213 -16.55 -9.50 -20.92
CA THR A 213 -17.33 -10.74 -20.70
C THR A 213 -16.48 -11.90 -20.20
N GLY A 214 -15.21 -11.66 -19.85
CA GLY A 214 -14.29 -12.70 -19.40
C GLY A 214 -14.66 -13.28 -18.03
N SER A 215 -14.07 -14.43 -17.73
CA SER A 215 -14.23 -15.14 -16.46
C SER A 215 -12.88 -15.64 -15.97
N GLY A 216 -12.82 -16.11 -14.73
CA GLY A 216 -11.54 -16.37 -14.07
C GLY A 216 -10.96 -15.14 -13.38
N ASN A 217 -11.79 -14.10 -13.20
CA ASN A 217 -11.36 -12.80 -12.73
C ASN A 217 -11.15 -12.80 -11.22
N TYR A 218 -10.30 -11.90 -10.76
CA TYR A 218 -10.09 -11.60 -9.35
C TYR A 218 -9.59 -10.17 -9.17
N PHE A 219 -9.81 -9.63 -7.97
CA PHE A 219 -9.33 -8.32 -7.57
C PHE A 219 -7.90 -8.37 -7.02
N LYS A 220 -7.19 -7.24 -7.14
CA LYS A 220 -5.88 -6.99 -6.52
C LYS A 220 -5.80 -5.57 -5.99
N ALA A 221 -5.05 -5.37 -4.91
CA ALA A 221 -4.80 -4.03 -4.35
C ALA A 221 -3.45 -3.99 -3.59
N GLY A 222 -2.69 -2.91 -3.76
CA GLY A 222 -1.39 -2.73 -3.10
C GLY A 222 -0.48 -1.79 -3.88
N ALA A 223 0.81 -2.06 -3.91
CA ALA A 223 1.80 -1.33 -4.69
C ALA A 223 2.46 -2.25 -5.72
N TYR A 224 2.03 -2.13 -6.97
CA TYR A 224 2.68 -2.78 -8.12
C TYR A 224 3.49 -1.72 -8.88
N THR A 225 4.81 -1.75 -8.68
CA THR A 225 5.72 -0.71 -9.18
C THR A 225 6.10 -0.98 -10.62
N GLN A 226 5.73 -0.10 -11.53
CA GLN A 226 5.86 -0.32 -12.98
C GLN A 226 7.25 0.08 -13.49
N ALA A 227 8.27 -0.14 -12.66
CA ALA A 227 9.66 0.14 -12.92
C ALA A 227 10.55 -0.95 -12.32
N ASN A 228 11.68 -1.21 -12.97
CA ASN A 228 12.70 -2.13 -12.48
C ASN A 228 14.10 -1.58 -12.77
N CYS A 229 15.15 -2.28 -12.36
CA CYS A 229 16.54 -1.85 -12.57
C CYS A 229 16.97 -1.64 -14.03
N SER A 230 16.21 -2.12 -15.02
CA SER A 230 16.51 -1.90 -16.45
C SER A 230 16.01 -0.55 -16.97
N ASN A 231 15.03 0.06 -16.30
CA ASN A 231 14.38 1.30 -16.75
C ASN A 231 14.19 2.34 -15.63
N SER A 232 14.78 2.13 -14.45
CA SER A 232 14.84 3.10 -13.38
C SER A 232 16.09 2.92 -12.51
N ALA A 233 16.76 4.05 -12.24
CA ALA A 233 17.99 4.13 -11.48
C ALA A 233 17.86 5.06 -10.24
N PRO A 234 18.63 4.81 -9.16
CA PRO A 234 19.52 3.68 -8.98
C PRO A 234 18.75 2.36 -8.82
N CYS A 235 19.39 1.23 -9.14
CA CYS A 235 18.90 -0.10 -8.83
C CYS A 235 19.07 -0.35 -7.32
N SER A 236 18.13 0.15 -6.52
CA SER A 236 18.22 0.18 -5.06
C SER A 236 16.85 -0.04 -4.42
N ALA A 237 16.86 -0.53 -3.18
CA ALA A 237 15.67 -0.60 -2.32
C ALA A 237 15.07 0.79 -2.03
N ASP A 238 15.87 1.85 -2.16
CA ASP A 238 15.44 3.24 -1.94
C ASP A 238 14.75 3.87 -3.16
N ASN A 239 14.69 3.17 -4.30
CA ASN A 239 13.93 3.59 -5.48
C ASN A 239 12.70 2.68 -5.59
N TYR A 240 11.53 3.19 -5.21
CA TYR A 240 10.34 2.35 -4.99
C TYR A 240 9.02 3.06 -5.33
N GLY A 241 8.00 2.26 -5.61
CA GLY A 241 6.60 2.68 -5.49
C GLY A 241 6.05 2.34 -4.11
N GLU A 242 5.21 3.24 -3.57
CA GLU A 242 4.51 3.01 -2.30
C GLU A 242 3.05 3.47 -2.37
N VAL A 243 2.16 2.64 -1.85
CA VAL A 243 0.72 2.90 -1.72
C VAL A 243 0.33 2.63 -0.28
N HIS A 244 -0.49 3.51 0.32
CA HIS A 244 -1.15 3.25 1.59
C HIS A 244 -2.63 3.00 1.36
N ILE A 245 -3.17 1.89 1.87
CA ILE A 245 -4.59 1.55 1.80
C ILE A 245 -5.22 1.72 3.20
N TYR A 246 -6.32 2.48 3.26
CA TYR A 246 -7.04 2.86 4.47
C TYR A 246 -8.40 2.16 4.59
N ASN A 247 -8.95 1.66 3.48
CA ASN A 247 -10.15 0.83 3.45
C ASN A 247 -10.07 -0.13 2.27
N LEU A 248 -10.56 -1.35 2.43
CA LEU A 248 -10.59 -2.37 1.39
C LEU A 248 -11.78 -3.31 1.62
N GLU A 249 -12.75 -3.28 0.71
CA GLU A 249 -13.97 -4.08 0.80
C GLU A 249 -14.25 -4.76 -0.53
N VAL A 250 -14.61 -6.05 -0.47
CA VAL A 250 -15.03 -6.84 -1.62
C VAL A 250 -16.40 -7.44 -1.34
N THR A 251 -17.30 -7.33 -2.31
CA THR A 251 -18.61 -7.98 -2.26
C THR A 251 -18.91 -8.75 -3.54
N HIS A 252 -19.67 -9.83 -3.39
CA HIS A 252 -20.21 -10.63 -4.49
C HIS A 252 -21.68 -10.96 -4.21
N SER A 253 -22.55 -10.81 -5.21
CA SER A 253 -23.99 -11.12 -5.11
C SER A 253 -24.57 -11.71 -6.38
#